data_AF-A0A6G1X946-F1
#
_entry.id   AF-A0A6G1X946-F1
#
_cell.length_a   1.000
_cell.length_b   1.000
_cell.length_c   1.000
_cell.angle_alpha   90.00
_cell.angle_beta   90.00
_cell.angle_gamma   90.00
#
_symmetry.space_group_name_H-M   'P 1'
#
loop_
_entity.id
_entity.type
_entity.pdbx_description
1 polymer ?
#
loop_
_entity_poly.entity_id
_entity_poly.type
_entity_poly.pdbx_seq_one_letter_code
_entity_poly.pdbx_strand_id
1 'polypeptide(L)'
;MQRIRKALRNEKGLTLVELLAVIVILGIIAAIAIPAVGGIIQNSKEDAVKAEAIAILEAAKMYKINTNEPEGDEDWTIDVSVLETENYIESVDFPENAKVNLENDPLTLSATDVKAGDETIDFYNANIEMINEDDDLTIGTAPDTN
;
A
#
# COMPACT_ATOMS: atom_id res chain seq x y z
N MET A 1 15.06 -55.41 35.33
CA MET A 1 15.18 -54.09 34.67
C MET A 1 16.37 -54.05 33.69
N GLN A 2 16.31 -54.67 32.51
CA GLN A 2 17.43 -54.63 31.53
C GLN A 2 17.03 -54.21 30.11
N ARG A 3 15.74 -54.04 29.83
CA ARG A 3 15.22 -53.79 28.46
C ARG A 3 15.17 -52.32 28.04
N ILE A 4 15.27 -51.37 28.98
CA ILE A 4 15.17 -49.93 28.70
C ILE A 4 16.47 -49.36 28.08
N ARG A 5 17.64 -49.94 28.38
CA ARG A 5 18.94 -49.43 27.90
C ARG A 5 19.21 -49.65 26.40
N LYS A 6 18.40 -50.46 25.70
CA LYS A 6 18.60 -50.78 24.28
C LYS A 6 17.89 -49.81 23.32
N ALA A 7 16.83 -49.13 23.78
CA ALA A 7 16.08 -48.17 22.97
C ALA A 7 16.85 -46.85 22.73
N LEU A 8 17.71 -46.44 23.67
CA LEU A 8 18.51 -45.21 23.60
C LEU A 8 19.78 -45.32 22.72
N ARG A 9 20.07 -46.49 22.15
CA ARG A 9 21.28 -46.73 21.31
C ARG A 9 20.97 -46.98 19.85
N ASN A 10 19.74 -46.70 19.41
CA ASN A 10 19.29 -46.91 18.04
C ASN A 10 19.15 -45.58 17.27
N GLU A 11 20.04 -44.63 17.54
CA GLU A 11 20.17 -43.41 16.75
C GLU A 11 20.80 -43.78 15.41
N LYS A 12 19.95 -44.21 14.47
CA LYS A 12 20.31 -44.23 13.05
C LYS A 12 20.55 -42.77 12.66
N GLY A 13 21.82 -42.37 12.57
CA GLY A 13 22.19 -41.03 12.13
C GLY A 13 21.74 -40.78 10.70
N LEU A 14 21.23 -39.58 10.45
CA LEU A 14 20.89 -39.09 9.11
C LEU A 14 22.20 -38.98 8.30
N THR A 15 22.18 -39.44 7.05
CA THR A 15 23.36 -39.36 6.20
C THR A 15 23.54 -37.95 5.65
N LEU A 16 24.78 -37.54 5.38
CA LEU A 16 25.05 -36.23 4.77
C LEU A 16 24.38 -36.07 3.39
N VAL A 17 24.22 -37.19 2.65
CA VAL A 17 23.58 -37.19 1.33
C VAL A 17 22.08 -36.91 1.44
N GLU A 18 21.41 -37.44 2.47
CA GLU A 18 19.99 -37.17 2.71
C GLU A 18 19.76 -35.69 3.05
N LEU A 19 20.61 -35.10 3.89
CA LEU A 19 20.55 -33.66 4.17
C LEU A 19 20.84 -32.82 2.93
N LEU A 20 21.82 -33.22 2.13
CA LEU A 20 22.19 -32.53 0.90
C LEU A 20 21.03 -32.51 -0.11
N ALA A 21 20.34 -33.63 -0.31
CA ALA A 21 19.20 -33.69 -1.22
C ALA A 21 18.07 -32.73 -0.80
N VAL A 22 17.78 -32.63 0.50
CA VAL A 22 16.73 -31.74 1.01
C VAL A 22 17.08 -30.27 0.79
N ILE A 23 18.30 -29.84 1.12
CA ILE A 23 18.68 -28.42 0.94
C ILE A 23 18.73 -28.03 -0.54
N VAL A 24 19.06 -28.95 -1.44
CA VAL A 24 19.02 -28.71 -2.89
C VAL A 24 17.58 -28.47 -3.35
N ILE A 25 16.63 -29.31 -2.92
CA ILE A 25 15.21 -29.13 -3.26
C ILE A 25 14.69 -27.81 -2.67
N LEU A 26 14.99 -27.51 -1.39
CA LEU A 26 14.61 -26.25 -0.77
C LEU A 26 15.22 -25.05 -1.48
N GLY A 27 16.46 -25.15 -1.96
CA GLY A 27 17.12 -24.10 -2.73
C GLY A 27 16.42 -23.81 -4.06
N ILE A 28 16.01 -24.86 -4.80
CA ILE A 28 15.27 -24.70 -6.05
C ILE A 28 13.90 -24.05 -5.79
N ILE A 29 13.18 -24.51 -4.77
CA ILE A 29 11.87 -23.93 -4.39
C ILE A 29 12.04 -22.46 -3.98
N ALA A 30 13.01 -22.16 -3.13
CA ALA A 30 13.27 -20.80 -2.66
C ALA A 30 13.62 -19.84 -3.80
N ALA A 31 14.39 -20.30 -4.80
CA ALA A 31 14.76 -19.49 -5.96
C ALA A 31 13.55 -18.99 -6.76
N ILE A 32 12.46 -19.77 -6.83
CA ILE A 32 11.23 -19.39 -7.55
C ILE A 32 10.24 -18.67 -6.60
N ALA A 33 10.12 -19.16 -5.37
CA ALA A 33 9.12 -18.67 -4.43
C ALA A 33 9.38 -17.24 -3.96
N ILE A 34 10.65 -16.87 -3.70
CA ILE A 34 11.00 -15.53 -3.20
C ILE A 34 10.57 -14.41 -4.16
N PRO A 35 10.98 -14.40 -5.45
CA PRO A 35 10.57 -13.33 -6.37
C PRO A 35 9.05 -13.31 -6.59
N ALA A 36 8.40 -14.46 -6.65
CA ALA A 36 6.94 -14.54 -6.83
C ALA A 36 6.17 -13.94 -5.65
N VAL A 37 6.57 -14.26 -4.41
CA VAL A 37 5.95 -13.69 -3.20
C VAL A 37 6.27 -12.21 -3.06
N GLY A 38 7.47 -11.77 -3.45
CA GLY A 38 7.87 -10.37 -3.44
C GLY A 38 6.92 -9.49 -4.25
N GLY A 39 6.63 -9.88 -5.50
CA GLY A 39 5.69 -9.14 -6.35
C GLY A 39 4.27 -9.07 -5.77
N ILE A 40 3.76 -10.17 -5.22
CA ILE A 40 2.41 -10.17 -4.59
C ILE A 40 2.35 -9.21 -3.40
N ILE A 41 3.39 -9.19 -2.57
CA ILE A 41 3.47 -8.29 -1.42
C ILE A 41 3.53 -6.83 -1.89
N GLN A 42 4.29 -6.54 -2.95
CA GLN A 42 4.43 -5.20 -3.51
C GLN A 42 3.08 -4.68 -4.03
N ASN A 43 2.40 -5.46 -4.88
CA ASN A 43 1.05 -5.12 -5.36
C ASN A 43 0.05 -4.92 -4.20
N SER A 44 0.12 -5.76 -3.16
CA SER A 44 -0.76 -5.63 -1.98
C SER A 44 -0.54 -4.31 -1.23
N LYS A 45 0.68 -3.76 -1.25
CA LYS A 45 0.97 -2.45 -0.65
C LYS A 45 0.47 -1.31 -1.52
N GLU A 46 0.60 -1.42 -2.85
CA GLU A 46 0.03 -0.46 -3.80
C GLU A 46 -1.49 -0.39 -3.66
N ASP A 47 -2.17 -1.54 -3.61
CA ASP A 47 -3.62 -1.63 -3.39
C ASP A 47 -4.04 -0.99 -2.05
N ALA A 48 -3.23 -1.15 -1.00
CA ALA A 48 -3.50 -0.54 0.30
C ALA A 48 -3.43 0.99 0.24
N VAL A 49 -2.41 1.55 -0.44
CA VAL A 49 -2.28 3.00 -0.64
C VAL A 49 -3.43 3.54 -1.49
N LYS A 50 -3.84 2.83 -2.55
CA LYS A 50 -5.01 3.21 -3.36
C LYS A 50 -6.30 3.22 -2.54
N ALA A 51 -6.50 2.22 -1.68
CA ALA A 51 -7.66 2.17 -0.79
C ALA A 51 -7.68 3.32 0.21
N GLU A 52 -6.52 3.71 0.73
CA GLU A 52 -6.36 4.84 1.64
C GLU A 52 -6.60 6.18 0.94
N ALA A 53 -6.12 6.36 -0.30
CA ALA A 53 -6.47 7.50 -1.15
C ALA A 53 -7.98 7.63 -1.39
N ILE A 54 -8.69 6.51 -1.62
CA ILE A 54 -10.14 6.51 -1.75
C ILE A 54 -10.81 6.91 -0.42
N ALA A 55 -10.31 6.41 0.71
CA ALA A 55 -10.83 6.78 2.03
C ALA A 55 -10.66 8.29 2.30
N ILE A 56 -9.52 8.87 1.90
CA ILE A 56 -9.26 10.31 1.97
C ILE A 56 -10.29 11.09 1.14
N LEU A 57 -10.58 10.67 -0.09
CA LEU A 57 -11.56 11.33 -0.95
C LEU A 57 -12.99 11.28 -0.37
N GLU A 58 -13.39 10.15 0.22
CA GLU A 58 -14.69 10.03 0.88
C GLU A 58 -14.76 10.86 2.18
N ALA A 59 -13.66 10.93 2.95
CA ALA A 59 -13.56 11.80 4.12
C ALA A 59 -13.66 13.29 3.72
N ALA A 60 -12.98 13.68 2.65
CA ALA A 60 -13.04 15.01 2.08
C ALA A 60 -14.45 15.38 1.58
N LYS A 61 -15.18 14.41 1.03
CA LYS A 61 -16.59 14.58 0.65
C LYS A 61 -17.48 14.84 1.86
N MET A 62 -17.26 14.14 2.97
CA MET A 62 -17.96 14.41 4.22
C MET A 62 -17.62 15.80 4.78
N TYR A 63 -16.35 16.20 4.71
CA TYR A 63 -15.91 17.55 5.06
C TYR A 63 -16.62 18.62 4.23
N LYS A 64 -16.69 18.42 2.91
CA LYS A 64 -17.37 19.31 1.96
C LYS A 64 -18.86 19.49 2.28
N ILE A 65 -19.54 18.45 2.76
CA ILE A 65 -20.96 18.52 3.14
C ILE A 65 -21.15 19.34 4.43
N ASN A 66 -20.21 19.24 5.36
CA ASN A 66 -20.32 19.87 6.69
C ASN A 66 -19.74 21.28 6.76
N THR A 67 -19.01 21.70 5.73
CA THR A 67 -18.29 22.97 5.68
C THR A 67 -18.79 23.80 4.51
N ASN A 68 -18.94 25.10 4.72
CA ASN A 68 -19.30 26.00 3.63
C ASN A 68 -18.07 26.23 2.73
N GLU A 69 -18.33 26.33 1.44
CA GLU A 69 -17.35 26.81 0.47
C GLU A 69 -16.77 28.17 0.94
N PRO A 70 -15.45 28.37 0.86
CA PRO A 70 -14.84 29.64 1.22
C PRO A 70 -15.45 30.80 0.41
N GLU A 71 -15.63 31.95 1.05
CA GLU A 71 -16.13 33.14 0.37
C GLU A 71 -15.00 33.81 -0.43
N GLY A 72 -15.12 33.88 -1.76
CA GLY A 72 -14.15 34.58 -2.63
C GLY A 72 -13.77 33.77 -3.87
N ASP A 73 -12.65 34.16 -4.51
CA ASP A 73 -12.02 33.44 -5.62
C ASP A 73 -10.86 32.54 -5.13
N GLU A 74 -10.95 32.01 -3.90
CA GLU A 74 -9.90 31.13 -3.35
C GLU A 74 -10.18 29.67 -3.73
N ASP A 75 -9.16 28.98 -4.27
CA ASP A 75 -9.24 27.56 -4.59
C ASP A 75 -9.69 26.76 -3.35
N TRP A 76 -10.83 26.08 -3.43
CA TRP A 76 -11.33 25.23 -2.34
C TRP A 76 -10.53 23.92 -2.27
N THR A 77 -9.33 23.99 -1.69
CA THR A 77 -8.42 22.86 -1.50
C THR A 77 -8.11 22.68 -0.01
N ILE A 78 -8.02 21.43 0.43
CA ILE A 78 -7.68 21.08 1.82
C ILE A 78 -6.48 20.13 1.87
N ASP A 79 -5.63 20.28 2.89
CA ASP A 79 -4.57 19.33 3.18
C ASP A 79 -5.14 18.08 3.87
N VAL A 80 -4.61 16.90 3.56
CA VAL A 80 -5.11 15.64 4.16
C VAL A 80 -4.96 15.63 5.69
N SER A 81 -3.94 16.31 6.23
CA SER A 81 -3.72 16.47 7.68
C SER A 81 -4.86 17.20 8.40
N VAL A 82 -5.63 18.04 7.69
CA VAL A 82 -6.82 18.71 8.25
C VAL A 82 -7.93 17.68 8.47
N LEU A 83 -8.10 16.72 7.57
CA LEU A 83 -9.11 15.65 7.71
C LEU A 83 -8.82 14.76 8.91
N GLU A 84 -7.55 14.49 9.19
CA GLU A 84 -7.14 13.75 10.40
C GLU A 84 -7.41 14.57 11.67
N THR A 85 -6.99 15.84 11.66
CA THR A 85 -7.10 16.73 12.83
C THR A 85 -8.55 17.01 13.19
N GLU A 86 -9.42 17.16 12.19
CA GLU A 86 -10.86 17.35 12.36
C GLU A 86 -11.64 16.02 12.50
N ASN A 87 -10.93 14.88 12.56
CA ASN A 87 -11.51 13.57 12.83
C ASN A 87 -12.54 13.11 11.77
N TYR A 88 -12.30 13.45 10.51
CA TYR A 88 -13.03 12.90 9.36
C TYR A 88 -12.47 11.55 8.90
N ILE A 89 -11.18 11.31 9.16
CA ILE A 89 -10.49 10.06 8.85
C ILE A 89 -9.54 9.69 10.00
N GLU A 90 -9.27 8.40 10.16
CA GLU A 90 -8.18 7.94 11.01
C GLU A 90 -6.82 8.32 10.39
N SER A 91 -5.74 8.20 11.15
CA SER A 91 -4.41 8.53 10.66
C SER A 91 -4.06 7.69 9.43
N VAL A 92 -3.58 8.37 8.38
CA VAL A 92 -3.17 7.79 7.11
C VAL A 92 -1.68 7.99 6.85
N ASP A 93 -1.04 7.06 6.12
CA ASP A 93 0.39 7.17 5.77
C ASP A 93 0.60 7.97 4.48
N PHE A 94 0.15 9.23 4.48
CA PHE A 94 0.30 10.15 3.35
C PHE A 94 1.30 11.28 3.63
N PRO A 95 2.04 11.72 2.60
CA PRO A 95 2.98 12.82 2.74
C PRO A 95 2.28 14.17 2.95
N GLU A 96 2.98 15.13 3.54
CA GLU A 96 2.42 16.46 3.89
C GLU A 96 1.95 17.29 2.68
N ASN A 97 2.44 16.97 1.47
CA ASN A 97 2.01 17.59 0.21
C ASN A 97 0.68 17.04 -0.31
N ALA A 98 0.05 16.06 0.37
CA ALA A 98 -1.21 15.48 -0.04
C ALA A 98 -2.37 16.46 0.19
N LYS A 99 -3.12 16.75 -0.89
CA LYS A 99 -4.22 17.70 -0.89
C LYS A 99 -5.42 17.19 -1.67
N VAL A 100 -6.62 17.54 -1.22
CA VAL A 100 -7.86 17.26 -1.93
C VAL A 100 -8.45 18.57 -2.45
N ASN A 101 -8.69 18.64 -3.76
CA ASN A 101 -9.47 19.72 -4.36
C ASN A 101 -10.96 19.41 -4.20
N LEU A 102 -11.66 20.32 -3.52
CA LEU A 102 -13.09 20.22 -3.21
C LEU A 102 -13.99 20.92 -4.22
N GLU A 103 -13.44 21.75 -5.12
CA GLU A 103 -14.18 22.41 -6.20
C GLU A 103 -14.56 21.41 -7.29
N ASN A 104 -13.65 20.49 -7.60
CA ASN A 104 -13.85 19.48 -8.63
C ASN A 104 -15.06 18.57 -8.32
N ASP A 105 -15.77 18.17 -9.38
CA ASP A 105 -16.83 17.15 -9.32
C ASP A 105 -16.60 16.13 -10.45
N PRO A 106 -16.09 14.92 -10.15
CA PRO A 106 -15.78 14.38 -8.81
C PRO A 106 -14.56 15.04 -8.14
N LEU A 107 -14.48 14.94 -6.79
CA LEU A 107 -13.33 15.42 -6.02
C LEU A 107 -12.04 14.71 -6.45
N THR A 108 -10.91 15.41 -6.33
CA THR A 108 -9.61 14.92 -6.80
C THR A 108 -8.52 15.06 -5.75
N LEU A 109 -7.68 14.04 -5.63
CA LEU A 109 -6.50 14.00 -4.76
C LEU A 109 -5.23 14.31 -5.57
N SER A 110 -4.35 15.13 -4.99
CA SER A 110 -3.00 15.37 -5.49
C SER A 110 -1.99 15.11 -4.39
N ALA A 111 -1.06 14.19 -4.64
CA ALA A 111 0.02 13.83 -3.71
C ALA A 111 1.16 13.19 -4.52
N THR A 112 2.41 13.54 -4.25
CA THR A 112 3.58 12.89 -4.88
C THR A 112 4.39 12.14 -3.83
N ASP A 113 5.17 11.16 -4.28
CA ASP A 113 6.05 10.35 -3.44
C ASP A 113 5.31 9.56 -2.34
N VAL A 114 4.08 9.12 -2.59
CA VAL A 114 3.30 8.31 -1.63
C VAL A 114 3.89 6.90 -1.58
N LYS A 115 4.33 6.49 -0.39
CA LYS A 115 5.12 5.26 -0.25
C LYS A 115 4.25 3.99 -0.33
N ALA A 116 4.49 3.17 -1.35
CA ALA A 116 3.90 1.85 -1.49
C ALA A 116 5.00 0.78 -1.42
N GLY A 117 5.48 0.48 -0.21
CA GLY A 117 6.55 -0.51 -0.05
C GLY A 117 7.91 -0.02 -0.54
N ASP A 118 8.42 -0.68 -1.59
CA ASP A 118 9.70 -0.33 -2.23
C ASP A 118 9.53 0.66 -3.39
N GLU A 119 8.28 0.96 -3.77
CA GLU A 119 7.92 1.89 -4.84
C GLU A 119 7.12 3.09 -4.28
N THR A 120 6.88 4.08 -5.13
CA THR A 120 6.09 5.27 -4.81
C THR A 120 4.98 5.48 -5.84
N ILE A 121 3.82 5.92 -5.38
CA ILE A 121 2.68 6.27 -6.22
C ILE A 121 2.51 7.80 -6.21
N ASP A 122 2.37 8.37 -7.40
CA ASP A 122 1.97 9.76 -7.58
C ASP A 122 0.50 9.86 -7.96
N PHE A 123 -0.23 10.75 -7.31
CA PHE A 123 -1.61 11.11 -7.62
C PHE A 123 -1.63 12.53 -8.18
N TYR A 124 -2.11 12.69 -9.41
CA TYR A 124 -2.26 13.98 -10.08
C TYR A 124 -3.72 14.24 -10.39
N ASN A 125 -4.37 15.04 -9.56
CA ASN A 125 -5.81 15.29 -9.64
C ASN A 125 -6.62 13.99 -9.81
N ALA A 126 -6.25 12.94 -9.09
CA ALA A 126 -6.82 11.61 -9.20
C ALA A 126 -8.18 11.56 -8.49
N ASN A 127 -9.23 11.14 -9.21
CA ASN A 127 -10.53 10.83 -8.61
C ASN A 127 -10.67 9.32 -8.32
N ILE A 128 -11.76 8.93 -7.65
CA ILE A 128 -12.01 7.53 -7.28
C ILE A 128 -12.06 6.59 -8.51
N GLU A 129 -12.60 7.04 -9.64
CA GLU A 129 -12.67 6.23 -10.86
C GLU A 129 -11.26 5.94 -11.40
N MET A 130 -10.42 6.98 -11.52
CA MET A 130 -9.03 6.85 -11.92
C MET A 130 -8.24 5.91 -11.00
N ILE A 131 -8.42 6.03 -9.68
CA ILE A 131 -7.70 5.16 -8.72
C ILE A 131 -8.11 3.69 -8.83
N ASN A 132 -9.36 3.40 -9.18
CA ASN A 132 -9.85 2.02 -9.33
C ASN A 132 -9.51 1.40 -10.69
N GLU A 133 -9.37 2.22 -11.73
CA GLU A 133 -9.09 1.74 -13.10
C GLU A 133 -7.61 1.66 -13.40
N ASP A 134 -6.79 2.45 -12.70
CA ASP A 134 -5.37 2.60 -13.01
C ASP A 134 -4.51 1.65 -12.18
N ASP A 135 -3.73 0.82 -12.87
CA ASP A 135 -2.72 -0.07 -12.29
C ASP A 135 -1.32 0.58 -12.26
N ASP A 136 -1.16 1.80 -12.78
CA ASP A 136 0.11 2.50 -12.85
C ASP A 136 0.50 3.15 -11.50
N LEU A 137 1.80 3.42 -11.37
CA LEU A 137 2.40 4.18 -10.25
C LEU A 137 2.16 5.69 -10.36
N THR A 138 1.46 6.13 -11.39
CA THR A 138 1.15 7.53 -11.63
C THR A 138 -0.30 7.61 -12.07
N ILE A 139 -1.16 8.05 -11.17
CA ILE A 139 -2.61 8.01 -11.34
C ILE A 139 -3.13 9.41 -11.60
N GLY A 140 -3.95 9.54 -12.63
CA GLY A 140 -4.58 10.78 -13.04
C GLY A 140 -3.74 11.59 -14.03
N THR A 141 -4.13 12.85 -14.24
CA THR A 141 -3.53 13.68 -15.29
C THR A 141 -2.49 14.59 -14.66
N ALA A 142 -1.21 14.30 -14.93
CA ALA A 142 -0.12 15.21 -14.58
C ALA A 142 -0.44 16.62 -15.08
N PRO A 143 -0.18 17.68 -14.29
CA PRO A 143 -0.40 19.05 -14.76
C PRO A 143 0.37 19.24 -16.07
N ASP A 144 -0.32 19.74 -17.10
CA ASP A 144 0.28 20.00 -18.41
C ASP A 144 1.59 20.77 -18.20
N THR A 145 2.72 20.10 -18.46
CA THR A 145 4.03 20.73 -18.40
C THR A 145 4.12 21.68 -19.59
N ASN A 146 3.79 22.95 -19.35
CA ASN A 146 3.91 24.02 -20.32
C ASN A 146 5.37 24.46 -20.49
#